data_AF-A0A142WXF5-F1
#
_entry.id   AF-A0A142WXF5-F1
#
_cell.length_a   1.000
_cell.length_b   1.000
_cell.length_c   1.000
_cell.angle_alpha   90.00
_cell.angle_beta   90.00
_cell.angle_gamma   90.00
#
_symmetry.space_group_name_H-M   'P 1'
#
loop_
_entity.id
_entity.type
_entity.pdbx_description
1 polymer ?
#
loop_
_entity_poly.entity_id
_entity_poly.type
_entity_poly.pdbx_seq_one_letter_code
_entity_poly.pdbx_strand_id
1 'polypeptide(L)'
;MNFPRFNPVAMIVEPPAYLPDSTSPMPTSPRLTRRIFYSGRVQGVGFRATVQGLARHIPGVAGYVRNLHDGRVELVAQGCEEDVETLLDDIAHRLQRNIQSVDVTDGVAVGELNGFEIWPTA
;
A
#
# COMPACT_ATOMS: atom_id res chain seq x y z
N MET A 1 55.62 4.79 -28.65
CA MET A 1 54.53 3.95 -29.22
C MET A 1 54.02 3.02 -28.14
N ASN A 2 52.76 3.19 -27.76
CA ASN A 2 52.11 2.60 -26.59
C ASN A 2 51.19 1.45 -27.05
N PHE A 3 51.33 0.26 -26.45
CA PHE A 3 50.30 -0.78 -26.41
C PHE A 3 50.22 -1.33 -24.97
N PRO A 4 49.02 -1.71 -24.51
CA PRO A 4 48.61 -1.61 -23.10
C PRO A 4 48.76 -2.95 -22.37
N ARG A 5 48.88 -2.95 -21.02
CA ARG A 5 48.39 -4.05 -20.17
C ARG A 5 48.08 -3.61 -18.72
N PHE A 6 46.81 -3.82 -18.36
CA PHE A 6 46.26 -4.31 -17.09
C PHE A 6 46.33 -3.44 -15.82
N ASN A 7 45.18 -2.87 -15.46
CA ASN A 7 44.83 -2.54 -14.08
C ASN A 7 43.93 -3.67 -13.52
N PRO A 8 44.35 -4.45 -12.51
CA PRO A 8 43.50 -5.44 -11.86
C PRO A 8 42.86 -4.82 -10.62
N VAL A 9 41.56 -4.51 -10.67
CA VAL A 9 40.82 -4.25 -9.43
C VAL A 9 39.62 -5.16 -9.34
N ALA A 10 39.60 -5.82 -8.20
CA ALA A 10 38.69 -6.83 -7.72
C ALA A 10 37.22 -6.62 -8.09
N MET A 11 36.67 -7.72 -8.60
CA MET A 11 35.27 -8.10 -8.63
C MET A 11 34.69 -8.10 -7.20
N ILE A 12 34.14 -6.97 -6.77
CA ILE A 12 33.04 -6.95 -5.81
C ILE A 12 31.80 -6.74 -6.67
N VAL A 13 31.01 -7.80 -6.83
CA VAL A 13 29.70 -7.72 -7.47
C VAL A 13 28.79 -6.96 -6.51
N GLU A 14 28.78 -5.64 -6.61
CA GLU A 14 27.60 -4.88 -6.24
C GLU A 14 26.55 -5.17 -7.33
N PRO A 15 25.30 -5.57 -7.00
CA PRO A 15 24.25 -5.62 -8.01
C PRO A 15 24.12 -4.21 -8.61
N PRO A 16 24.16 -4.07 -9.95
CA PRO A 16 24.23 -2.76 -10.57
C PRO A 16 23.02 -1.93 -10.19
N ALA A 17 23.32 -0.71 -9.73
CA ALA A 17 22.39 0.36 -9.50
C ALA A 17 21.34 0.40 -10.62
N TYR A 18 20.08 0.41 -10.21
CA TYR A 18 18.91 0.58 -11.06
C TYR A 18 19.09 1.84 -11.94
N LEU A 19 19.33 1.65 -13.24
CA LEU A 19 19.32 2.71 -14.25
C LEU A 19 17.87 2.92 -14.72
N PRO A 20 17.24 4.10 -14.52
CA PRO A 20 15.95 4.37 -15.13
C PRO A 20 16.14 4.73 -16.62
N ASP A 21 15.61 3.89 -17.51
CA ASP A 21 15.42 4.23 -18.92
C ASP A 21 14.25 5.24 -19.06
N SER A 22 14.52 6.39 -19.66
CA SER A 22 13.63 7.56 -19.70
C SER A 22 12.47 7.49 -20.71
N THR A 23 12.11 6.33 -21.28
CA THR A 23 11.07 6.26 -22.34
C THR A 23 9.92 5.28 -22.04
N SER A 24 9.71 4.90 -20.78
CA SER A 24 8.47 4.25 -20.34
C SER A 24 8.06 4.79 -18.97
N PRO A 25 6.80 5.18 -18.72
CA PRO A 25 6.36 5.45 -17.37
C PRO A 25 6.27 4.12 -16.61
N MET A 26 7.39 3.62 -16.12
CA MET A 26 7.40 2.55 -15.11
C MET A 26 6.74 3.11 -13.83
N PRO A 27 5.89 2.34 -13.12
CA PRO A 27 5.62 2.65 -11.72
C PRO A 27 6.90 2.32 -10.94
N THR A 28 7.80 3.31 -10.80
CA THR A 28 9.12 3.18 -10.16
C THR A 28 9.04 3.13 -8.62
N SER A 29 8.13 2.32 -8.09
CA SER A 29 8.05 1.93 -6.69
C SER A 29 7.29 0.62 -6.60
N PRO A 30 7.80 -0.40 -5.87
CA PRO A 30 7.07 -1.64 -5.69
C PRO A 30 5.73 -1.33 -5.03
N ARG A 31 4.64 -1.47 -5.80
CA ARG A 31 3.29 -1.33 -5.26
C ARG A 31 3.00 -2.58 -4.44
N LEU A 32 2.65 -2.38 -3.18
CA LEU A 32 2.24 -3.44 -2.29
C LEU A 32 0.74 -3.36 -2.06
N THR A 33 0.13 -4.48 -1.69
CA THR A 33 -1.26 -4.52 -1.24
C THR A 33 -1.27 -4.91 0.22
N ARG A 34 -1.78 -4.03 1.09
CA ARG A 34 -2.09 -4.39 2.47
C ARG A 34 -3.58 -4.66 2.58
N ARG A 35 -3.89 -5.80 3.18
CA ARG A 35 -5.24 -6.21 3.56
C ARG A 35 -5.34 -6.12 5.07
N ILE A 36 -6.30 -5.37 5.55
CA ILE A 36 -6.43 -5.01 6.95
C ILE A 36 -7.83 -5.38 7.42
N PHE A 37 -7.89 -6.11 8.53
CA PHE A 37 -9.13 -6.43 9.21
C PHE A 37 -9.24 -5.62 10.48
N TYR A 38 -10.24 -4.74 10.54
CA TYR A 38 -10.61 -4.02 11.73
C TYR A 38 -11.75 -4.73 12.44
N SER A 39 -11.58 -4.95 13.74
CA SER A 39 -12.61 -5.50 14.62
C SER A 39 -12.88 -4.54 15.77
N GLY A 40 -14.10 -4.56 16.32
CA GLY A 40 -14.50 -3.70 17.46
C GLY A 40 -15.88 -3.07 17.29
N ARG A 41 -16.04 -1.82 17.72
CA ARG A 41 -17.26 -1.01 17.51
C ARG A 41 -17.20 -0.31 16.15
N VAL A 42 -17.14 -1.12 15.09
CA VAL A 42 -16.95 -0.66 13.70
C VAL A 42 -18.24 -0.58 12.89
N GLN A 43 -19.37 -1.07 13.44
CA GLN A 43 -20.70 -0.97 12.82
C GLN A 43 -21.49 0.23 13.35
N GLY A 44 -22.19 0.95 12.46
CA GLY A 44 -23.05 2.10 12.82
C GLY A 44 -22.33 3.42 13.08
N VAL A 45 -21.01 3.50 12.89
CA VAL A 45 -20.17 4.66 13.25
C VAL A 45 -19.63 5.45 12.05
N GLY A 46 -20.05 5.09 10.83
CA GLY A 46 -19.57 5.75 9.61
C GLY A 46 -18.14 5.35 9.17
N PHE A 47 -17.61 4.23 9.69
CA PHE A 47 -16.23 3.76 9.44
C PHE A 47 -15.83 3.80 7.96
N ARG A 48 -16.66 3.21 7.09
CA ARG A 48 -16.41 3.15 5.63
C ARG A 48 -16.28 4.53 4.99
N ALA A 49 -17.11 5.49 5.42
CA ALA A 49 -17.10 6.84 4.86
C ALA A 49 -15.85 7.62 5.31
N THR A 50 -15.41 7.44 6.56
CA THR A 50 -14.16 8.02 7.05
C THR A 50 -12.96 7.46 6.29
N VAL A 51 -12.87 6.14 6.15
CA VAL A 51 -11.79 5.47 5.43
C VAL A 51 -11.74 5.90 3.96
N GLN A 52 -12.90 5.93 3.28
CA GLN A 52 -12.97 6.42 1.90
C GLN A 52 -12.52 7.88 1.80
N GLY A 53 -12.93 8.74 2.74
CA GLY A 53 -12.51 10.13 2.79
C GLY A 53 -10.98 10.24 2.87
N LEU A 54 -10.35 9.54 3.81
CA LEU A 54 -8.90 9.53 3.98
C LEU A 54 -8.18 8.99 2.74
N ALA A 55 -8.63 7.86 2.20
CA ALA A 55 -8.03 7.27 1.01
C ALA A 55 -8.14 8.19 -0.23
N ARG A 56 -9.24 8.95 -0.37
CA ARG A 56 -9.39 9.93 -1.46
C ARG A 56 -8.45 11.12 -1.34
N HIS A 57 -7.91 11.41 -0.16
CA HIS A 57 -6.90 12.45 0.00
C HIS A 57 -5.50 11.98 -0.43
N ILE A 58 -5.30 10.67 -0.61
CA ILE A 58 -4.01 10.08 -0.96
C ILE A 58 -4.10 9.54 -2.40
N PRO A 59 -3.64 10.27 -3.41
CA PRO A 59 -3.81 9.88 -4.82
C PRO A 59 -3.06 8.59 -5.19
N GLY A 60 -2.06 8.19 -4.41
CA GLY A 60 -1.27 6.98 -4.61
C GLY A 60 -1.92 5.69 -4.12
N VAL A 61 -3.01 5.77 -3.34
CA VAL A 61 -3.69 4.60 -2.78
C VAL A 61 -4.96 4.28 -3.56
N ALA A 62 -5.06 3.04 -4.00
CA ALA A 62 -6.27 2.46 -4.56
C ALA A 62 -6.71 1.25 -3.74
N GLY A 63 -7.99 0.93 -3.72
CA GLY A 63 -8.48 -0.05 -2.77
C GLY A 63 -9.98 -0.14 -2.62
N TYR A 64 -10.40 -0.92 -1.64
CA TYR A 64 -11.78 -0.94 -1.22
C TYR A 64 -11.93 -1.15 0.27
N VAL A 65 -13.05 -0.71 0.81
CA VAL A 65 -13.48 -1.02 2.18
C VAL A 65 -14.85 -1.69 2.16
N ARG A 66 -14.99 -2.80 2.88
CA ARG A 66 -16.27 -3.50 3.06
C ARG A 66 -16.45 -4.01 4.47
N ASN A 67 -17.71 -4.15 4.87
CA ASN A 67 -18.04 -4.85 6.10
C ASN A 67 -18.16 -6.35 5.81
N LEU A 68 -17.75 -7.17 6.76
CA LEU A 68 -17.94 -8.61 6.75
C LEU A 68 -19.20 -8.96 7.57
N HIS A 69 -19.87 -10.04 7.20
CA HIS A 69 -20.99 -10.63 7.95
C HIS A 69 -20.68 -10.90 9.43
N ASP A 70 -19.41 -11.16 9.74
CA ASP A 70 -18.89 -11.39 11.10
C ASP A 70 -18.81 -10.10 11.95
N GLY A 71 -19.12 -8.94 11.36
CA GLY A 71 -19.12 -7.64 12.03
C GLY A 71 -17.81 -6.86 11.91
N ARG A 72 -16.77 -7.48 11.36
CA ARG A 72 -15.48 -6.85 11.05
C ARG A 72 -15.54 -5.98 9.80
N VAL A 73 -14.57 -5.08 9.64
CA VAL A 73 -14.36 -4.30 8.41
C VAL A 73 -13.08 -4.80 7.75
N GLU A 74 -13.18 -5.14 6.47
CA GLU A 74 -12.05 -5.43 5.62
C GLU A 74 -11.71 -4.19 4.80
N LEU A 75 -10.45 -3.77 4.89
CA LEU A 75 -9.83 -2.73 4.10
C LEU A 75 -8.77 -3.38 3.22
N VAL A 76 -8.80 -3.13 1.93
CA VAL A 76 -7.70 -3.45 1.02
C VAL A 76 -7.17 -2.14 0.47
N ALA A 77 -5.89 -1.89 0.67
CA ALA A 77 -5.19 -0.71 0.18
C ALA A 77 -3.96 -1.14 -0.61
N GLN A 78 -3.86 -0.64 -1.82
CA GLN A 78 -2.80 -0.90 -2.78
C GLN A 78 -2.14 0.42 -3.16
N GLY A 79 -0.83 0.50 -3.02
CA GLY A 79 -0.09 1.73 -3.28
C GLY A 79 1.39 1.57 -2.96
N CYS A 80 2.10 2.70 -2.91
CA CYS A 80 3.43 2.73 -2.33
C CYS A 80 3.34 2.47 -0.82
N GLU A 81 4.41 1.92 -0.24
CA GLU A 81 4.44 1.62 1.20
C GLU A 81 4.11 2.85 2.05
N GLU A 82 4.72 3.98 1.74
CA GLU A 82 4.57 5.25 2.46
C GLU A 82 3.12 5.77 2.42
N ASP A 83 2.48 5.69 1.25
CA ASP A 83 1.10 6.13 1.06
C ASP A 83 0.10 5.24 1.83
N VAL A 84 0.30 3.92 1.75
CA VAL A 84 -0.54 2.95 2.45
C VAL A 84 -0.35 3.08 3.97
N GLU A 85 0.88 3.28 4.43
CA GLU A 85 1.17 3.48 5.84
C GLU A 85 0.55 4.78 6.38
N THR A 86 0.64 5.87 5.61
CA THR A 86 -0.02 7.14 5.93
C THR A 86 -1.53 6.96 6.09
N LEU A 87 -2.18 6.24 5.16
CA LEU A 87 -3.60 5.94 5.26
C LEU A 87 -3.93 5.16 6.55
N LEU A 88 -3.12 4.17 6.89
CA LEU A 88 -3.33 3.34 8.08
C LEU A 88 -3.15 4.13 9.37
N ASP A 89 -2.16 5.02 9.42
CA ASP A 89 -1.92 5.90 10.55
C ASP A 89 -3.09 6.89 10.75
N ASP A 90 -3.58 7.51 9.67
CA ASP A 90 -4.75 8.39 9.71
C ASP A 90 -6.01 7.67 10.21
N ILE A 91 -6.23 6.42 9.74
CA ILE A 91 -7.34 5.58 10.18
C ILE A 91 -7.19 5.26 11.67
N ALA A 92 -5.99 4.83 12.10
CA ALA A 92 -5.71 4.53 13.50
C ALA A 92 -5.97 5.77 14.37
N HIS A 93 -5.43 6.94 14.00
CA HIS A 93 -5.63 8.18 14.73
C HIS A 93 -7.11 8.60 14.84
N ARG A 94 -7.88 8.50 13.76
CA ARG A 94 -9.29 8.91 13.72
C ARG A 94 -10.23 7.91 14.41
N LEU A 95 -9.94 6.62 14.30
CA LEU A 95 -10.86 5.53 14.65
C LEU A 95 -10.34 4.63 15.78
N GLN A 96 -9.20 4.93 16.41
CA GLN A 96 -8.63 4.22 17.57
C GLN A 96 -9.65 3.92 18.67
N ARG A 97 -10.56 4.86 18.95
CA ARG A 97 -11.60 4.72 20.00
C ARG A 97 -12.68 3.67 19.65
N ASN A 98 -12.78 3.30 18.36
CA ASN A 98 -13.76 2.37 17.82
C ASN A 98 -13.14 1.01 17.49
N ILE A 99 -11.86 1.00 17.14
CA ILE A 99 -11.09 -0.18 16.77
C ILE A 99 -10.59 -0.88 18.03
N GLN A 100 -10.91 -2.16 18.17
CA GLN A 100 -10.42 -3.02 19.27
C GLN A 100 -9.22 -3.87 18.84
N SER A 101 -9.22 -4.35 17.59
CA SER A 101 -8.09 -5.10 17.05
C SER A 101 -7.94 -4.83 15.55
N VAL A 102 -6.69 -4.73 15.13
CA VAL A 102 -6.24 -4.53 13.75
C VAL A 102 -5.37 -5.71 13.38
N ASP A 103 -5.73 -6.38 12.29
CA ASP A 103 -4.91 -7.45 11.71
C ASP A 103 -4.47 -7.00 10.32
N VAL A 104 -3.16 -6.89 10.10
CA VAL A 104 -2.58 -6.40 8.84
C VAL A 104 -1.88 -7.57 8.16
N THR A 105 -2.24 -7.81 6.91
CA THR A 105 -1.59 -8.78 6.04
C THR A 105 -1.06 -8.05 4.80
N ASP A 106 0.26 -8.02 4.65
CA ASP A 106 0.89 -7.59 3.41
C ASP A 106 0.79 -8.66 2.32
N GLY A 107 0.76 -8.22 1.08
CA GLY A 107 0.67 -9.06 -0.10
C GLY A 107 1.22 -8.35 -1.32
N VAL A 108 1.54 -9.16 -2.34
CA VAL A 108 1.94 -8.64 -3.65
C VAL A 108 0.73 -7.98 -4.30
N ALA A 109 0.92 -6.82 -4.93
CA ALA A 109 -0.15 -6.16 -5.67
C ALA A 109 -0.69 -7.05 -6.79
N VAL A 110 -1.94 -7.50 -6.65
CA VAL A 110 -2.61 -8.37 -7.62
C VAL A 110 -3.60 -7.54 -8.43
N GLY A 111 -3.14 -7.04 -9.57
CA GLY A 111 -3.94 -6.19 -10.47
C GLY A 111 -3.75 -4.70 -10.21
N GLU A 112 -4.37 -3.87 -11.04
CA GLU A 112 -4.33 -2.41 -10.94
C GLU A 112 -5.67 -1.91 -10.42
N LEU A 113 -5.74 -1.64 -9.13
CA LEU A 113 -6.88 -0.93 -8.55
C LEU A 113 -6.74 0.56 -8.88
N ASN A 114 -7.83 1.18 -9.33
CA ASN A 114 -7.89 2.59 -9.66
C ASN A 114 -8.91 3.30 -8.76
N GLY A 115 -8.41 4.06 -7.79
CA GLY A 115 -9.23 4.75 -6.80
C GLY A 115 -9.68 3.88 -5.64
N PHE A 116 -10.50 4.46 -4.76
CA PHE A 116 -10.92 3.83 -3.51
C PHE A 116 -12.44 3.74 -3.37
N GLU A 117 -12.97 2.52 -3.28
CA GLU A 117 -14.41 2.25 -3.34
C GLU A 117 -14.97 1.61 -2.06
N ILE A 118 -16.27 1.80 -1.83
CA ILE A 118 -16.99 1.10 -0.76
C ILE A 118 -17.73 -0.07 -1.39
N TRP A 119 -17.28 -1.29 -1.11
CA TRP A 119 -17.90 -2.51 -1.63
C TRP A 119 -19.09 -2.94 -0.79
N PRO A 120 -20.04 -3.73 -1.30
CA PRO A 120 -21.15 -4.27 -0.51
C PRO A 120 -20.66 -5.17 0.63
N THR A 121 -21.52 -5.37 1.64
CA THR A 121 -21.21 -6.27 2.75
C THR A 121 -21.05 -7.70 2.22
N ALA A 122 -19.96 -8.36 2.62
CA ALA A 122 -19.69 -9.76 2.28
C ALA A 122 -20.38 -10.70 3.26
#